data_AF-A0A1X6MHP1-F1
#
_entry.id   AF-A0A1X6MHP1-F1
#
_cell.length_a   1.000
_cell.length_b   1.000
_cell.length_c   1.000
_cell.angle_alpha   90.00
_cell.angle_beta   90.00
_cell.angle_gamma   90.00
#
_symmetry.space_group_name_H-M   'P 1'
#
loop_
_entity.id
_entity.type
_entity.pdbx_description
1 polymer ?
#
loop_
_entity_poly.entity_id
_entity_poly.type
_entity_poly.pdbx_seq_one_letter_code
_entity_poly.pdbx_strand_id
1 'polypeptide(L)'
;LALTSLAAAAPGSPSDCAHKVKESVAPPRGWTKTKAAPADHLIELRIGLPQPNFAVLEQHFDPFHERYGVHLSKEEVEALVAPHPESIQLVDEWLASHGIPSDALSRSPAQDWVTIRIPVSMAEEMMKTEYHVWVHDASGAALVRTTSYSLPEHLHAHVDVVQPTTSFARFRRDAAT
;
A
#
# COMPACT_ATOMS: atom_id res chain seq x y z
N LEU A 1 45.43 6.43 -40.79
CA LEU A 1 44.94 5.91 -39.50
C LEU A 1 44.07 6.99 -38.87
N ALA A 2 42.75 6.91 -39.07
CA ALA A 2 41.79 7.85 -38.51
C ALA A 2 41.12 7.22 -37.29
N LEU A 3 41.21 7.88 -36.13
CA LEU A 3 40.61 7.45 -34.87
C LEU A 3 39.24 8.14 -34.74
N THR A 4 38.17 7.38 -34.82
CA THR A 4 36.80 7.86 -34.53
C THR A 4 36.47 7.57 -33.07
N SER A 5 36.37 8.62 -32.25
CA SER A 5 35.84 8.54 -30.88
C SER A 5 34.33 8.28 -30.91
N LEU A 6 33.91 7.21 -30.26
CA LEU A 6 32.50 6.91 -30.02
C LEU A 6 32.07 7.54 -28.69
N ALA A 7 31.21 8.56 -28.75
CA ALA A 7 30.60 9.14 -27.56
C ALA A 7 29.53 8.15 -27.04
N ALA A 8 29.75 7.60 -25.85
CA ALA A 8 28.74 6.81 -25.15
C ALA A 8 27.64 7.74 -24.65
N ALA A 9 26.43 7.59 -25.18
CA ALA A 9 25.24 8.18 -24.61
C ALA A 9 24.91 7.46 -23.29
N ALA A 10 24.92 8.20 -22.18
CA ALA A 10 24.43 7.69 -20.91
C ALA A 10 22.89 7.54 -20.99
N PRO A 11 22.31 6.41 -20.52
CA PRO A 11 20.87 6.30 -20.39
C PRO A 11 20.38 7.35 -19.38
N GLY A 12 19.38 8.14 -19.76
CA GLY A 12 18.76 9.11 -18.88
C GLY A 12 18.22 8.42 -17.64
N SER A 13 18.49 8.99 -16.47
CA SER A 13 17.84 8.58 -15.23
C SER A 13 16.32 8.58 -15.44
N PRO A 14 15.60 7.54 -14.99
CA PRO A 14 14.14 7.57 -15.02
C PRO A 14 13.69 8.80 -14.25
N SER A 15 12.78 9.56 -14.86
CA SER A 15 12.20 10.79 -14.34
C SER A 15 12.01 10.69 -12.83
N ASP A 16 12.56 11.65 -12.10
CA ASP A 16 12.32 11.82 -10.67
C ASP A 16 10.81 12.09 -10.50
N CYS A 17 10.02 11.03 -10.35
CA CYS A 17 8.59 11.14 -10.13
C CYS A 17 8.42 11.79 -8.77
N ALA A 18 8.07 13.08 -8.75
CA ALA A 18 7.87 13.82 -7.53
C ALA A 18 6.92 13.04 -6.59
N HIS A 19 7.41 12.68 -5.40
CA HIS A 19 6.57 12.11 -4.36
C HIS A 19 5.67 13.19 -3.78
N LYS A 20 4.41 12.84 -3.57
CA LYS A 20 3.42 13.68 -2.91
C LYS A 20 2.80 12.93 -1.73
N VAL A 21 2.52 13.66 -0.65
CA VAL A 21 1.89 13.09 0.56
C VAL A 21 0.55 12.48 0.19
N LYS A 22 0.40 11.17 0.43
CA LYS A 22 -0.84 10.42 0.19
C LYS A 22 -1.74 10.46 1.42
N GLU A 23 -1.15 10.33 2.60
CA GLU A 23 -1.89 10.31 3.86
C GLU A 23 -1.03 10.87 4.99
N SER A 24 -1.65 11.64 5.88
CA SER A 24 -1.05 12.12 7.11
C SER A 24 -2.10 12.13 8.21
N VAL A 25 -1.77 11.56 9.36
CA VAL A 25 -2.63 11.46 10.54
C VAL A 25 -1.96 12.12 11.73
N ALA A 26 -2.77 12.65 12.65
CA ALA A 26 -2.24 13.06 13.95
C ALA A 26 -1.82 11.82 14.76
N PRO A 27 -0.72 11.88 15.53
CA PRO A 27 -0.38 10.83 16.48
C PRO A 27 -1.59 10.51 17.39
N PRO A 28 -2.01 9.25 17.50
CA PRO A 28 -3.14 8.89 18.33
C PRO A 28 -2.82 9.07 19.80
N ARG A 29 -3.84 9.41 20.60
CA ARG A 29 -3.71 9.51 22.05
C ARG A 29 -3.34 8.14 22.64
N GLY A 30 -2.55 8.16 23.71
CA GLY A 30 -2.10 6.94 24.39
C GLY A 30 -0.94 6.23 23.70
N TRP A 31 -0.35 6.83 22.65
CA TRP A 31 0.83 6.30 21.97
C TRP A 31 1.98 7.31 22.03
N THR A 32 3.12 6.83 22.52
CA THR A 32 4.34 7.61 22.59
C THR A 32 5.33 7.13 21.54
N LYS A 33 5.79 8.05 20.67
CA LYS A 33 6.89 7.82 19.72
C LYS A 33 8.19 7.65 20.51
N THR A 34 8.91 6.55 20.30
CA THR A 34 10.11 6.25 21.09
C THR A 34 11.39 6.44 20.28
N LYS A 35 11.73 5.47 19.43
CA LYS A 35 12.96 5.44 18.64
C LYS A 35 12.66 5.14 17.18
N ALA A 36 13.63 5.42 16.30
CA ALA A 36 13.59 4.94 14.91
C ALA A 36 13.42 3.42 14.89
N ALA A 37 12.63 2.93 13.94
CA ALA A 37 12.48 1.49 13.75
C ALA A 37 13.78 0.89 13.19
N PRO A 38 14.16 -0.34 13.57
CA PRO A 38 15.32 -0.99 12.96
C PRO A 38 15.13 -1.15 11.46
N ALA A 39 16.12 -0.74 10.66
CA ALA A 39 16.06 -0.74 9.21
C ALA A 39 15.74 -2.13 8.62
N ASP A 40 16.24 -3.18 9.25
CA ASP A 40 16.09 -4.59 8.87
C ASP A 40 14.79 -5.24 9.41
N HIS A 41 14.01 -4.53 10.23
CA HIS A 41 12.76 -5.05 10.75
C HIS A 41 11.77 -5.28 9.61
N LEU A 42 11.32 -6.53 9.45
CA LEU A 42 10.36 -6.88 8.40
C LEU A 42 8.95 -6.46 8.80
N ILE A 43 8.30 -5.68 7.94
CA ILE A 43 6.90 -5.29 8.04
C ILE A 43 6.11 -5.91 6.90
N GLU A 44 4.86 -6.26 7.20
CA GLU A 44 3.89 -6.68 6.19
C GLU A 44 2.99 -5.50 5.87
N LEU A 45 2.98 -5.10 4.59
CA LEU A 45 2.18 -4.01 4.08
C LEU A 45 1.13 -4.55 3.12
N ARG A 46 -0.05 -3.95 3.18
CA ARG A 46 -1.18 -4.17 2.29
C ARG A 46 -1.47 -2.88 1.56
N ILE A 47 -1.35 -2.92 0.24
CA ILE A 47 -1.60 -1.80 -0.67
C ILE A 47 -2.99 -2.05 -1.26
N GLY A 48 -3.93 -1.15 -0.96
CA GLY A 48 -5.29 -1.18 -1.49
C GLY A 48 -5.37 -0.35 -2.77
N LEU A 49 -5.98 -0.93 -3.80
CA LEU A 49 -6.21 -0.31 -5.09
C LEU A 49 -7.70 0.11 -5.20
N PRO A 50 -8.02 1.12 -6.05
CA PRO A 50 -9.39 1.57 -6.26
C PRO A 50 -10.33 0.45 -6.70
N GLN A 51 -11.52 0.42 -6.09
CA GLN A 51 -12.63 -0.47 -6.44
C GLN A 51 -13.73 0.34 -7.17
N PRO A 52 -13.66 0.49 -8.50
CA PRO A 52 -14.42 1.51 -9.22
C PRO A 52 -15.95 1.33 -9.15
N ASN A 53 -16.44 0.08 -9.05
CA ASN A 53 -17.89 -0.20 -9.04
C ASN A 53 -18.43 -0.57 -7.65
N PHE A 54 -17.78 -0.13 -6.57
CA PHE A 54 -18.25 -0.43 -5.22
C PHE A 54 -19.68 0.08 -4.98
N ALA A 55 -20.04 1.25 -5.51
CA ALA A 55 -21.40 1.78 -5.43
C ALA A 55 -22.45 0.88 -6.11
N VAL A 56 -22.06 0.14 -7.15
CA VAL A 56 -22.95 -0.84 -7.82
C VAL A 56 -23.13 -2.07 -6.94
N LEU A 57 -22.10 -2.46 -6.19
CA LEU A 57 -22.20 -3.52 -5.20
C LEU A 57 -23.16 -3.11 -4.07
N GLU A 58 -23.06 -1.87 -3.57
CA GLU A 58 -23.93 -1.33 -2.51
C GLU A 58 -25.43 -1.38 -2.84
N GLN A 59 -25.79 -1.26 -4.12
CA GLN A 59 -27.19 -1.38 -4.58
C GLN A 59 -27.86 -2.73 -4.27
N HIS A 60 -27.08 -3.78 -4.00
CA HIS A 60 -27.63 -5.09 -3.63
C HIS A 60 -27.97 -5.18 -2.13
N PHE A 61 -27.47 -4.23 -1.33
CA PHE A 61 -27.69 -4.14 0.12
C PHE A 61 -28.64 -3.00 0.52
N ASP A 62 -28.97 -2.10 -0.40
CA ASP A 62 -29.95 -1.03 -0.18
C ASP A 62 -31.39 -1.56 -0.24
N PRO A 63 -32.15 -1.57 0.88
CA PRO A 63 -33.52 -2.09 0.91
C PRO A 63 -34.52 -1.34 0.02
N PHE A 64 -34.17 -0.16 -0.49
CA PHE A 64 -35.02 0.64 -1.36
C PHE A 64 -34.67 0.48 -2.85
N HIS A 65 -33.60 -0.26 -3.19
CA HIS A 65 -33.17 -0.46 -4.56
C HIS A 65 -33.79 -1.73 -5.17
N GLU A 66 -34.09 -1.72 -6.47
CA GLU A 66 -34.71 -2.87 -7.17
C GLU A 66 -33.86 -4.15 -7.15
N ARG A 67 -32.55 -4.00 -6.94
CA ARG A 67 -31.58 -5.10 -6.83
C ARG A 67 -31.40 -5.63 -5.41
N TYR A 68 -32.14 -5.10 -4.44
CA TYR A 68 -32.07 -5.57 -3.06
C TYR A 68 -32.38 -7.06 -2.95
N GLY A 69 -31.52 -7.79 -2.22
CA GLY A 69 -31.70 -9.22 -1.99
C GLY A 69 -31.37 -10.11 -3.21
N VAL A 70 -30.96 -9.53 -4.33
CA VAL A 70 -30.36 -10.28 -5.45
C VAL A 70 -28.89 -10.53 -5.10
N HIS A 71 -28.58 -11.74 -4.62
CA HIS A 71 -27.22 -12.08 -4.26
C HIS A 71 -26.37 -12.38 -5.51
N LEU A 72 -25.22 -11.73 -5.60
CA LEU A 72 -24.18 -12.05 -6.58
C LEU A 72 -23.38 -13.26 -6.09
N SER A 73 -22.88 -14.06 -7.03
CA SER A 73 -21.84 -15.05 -6.75
C SER A 73 -20.55 -14.36 -6.31
N LYS A 74 -19.65 -15.14 -5.68
CA LYS A 74 -18.36 -14.64 -5.24
C LYS A 74 -17.55 -14.07 -6.41
N GLU A 75 -17.54 -14.79 -7.52
CA GLU A 75 -16.80 -14.43 -8.73
C GLU A 75 -17.36 -13.15 -9.38
N GLU A 76 -18.69 -12.97 -9.34
CA GLU A 76 -19.32 -11.73 -9.80
C GLU A 76 -18.97 -10.52 -8.93
N VAL A 77 -18.93 -10.69 -7.60
CA VAL A 77 -18.47 -9.64 -6.70
C VAL A 77 -17.01 -9.29 -6.98
N GLU A 78 -16.15 -10.30 -7.10
CA GLU A 78 -14.72 -10.10 -7.39
C GLU A 78 -14.50 -9.34 -8.70
N ALA A 79 -15.19 -9.74 -9.77
CA ALA A 79 -15.12 -9.06 -11.06
C ALA A 79 -15.68 -7.64 -11.01
N LEU A 80 -16.74 -7.40 -10.21
CA LEU A 80 -17.37 -6.09 -10.10
C LEU A 80 -16.45 -5.07 -9.43
N VAL A 81 -15.77 -5.46 -8.35
CA VAL A 81 -14.91 -4.56 -7.57
C VAL A 81 -13.45 -4.54 -8.01
N ALA A 82 -13.07 -5.36 -8.99
CA ALA A 82 -11.71 -5.42 -9.50
C ALA A 82 -11.20 -4.03 -9.95
N PRO A 83 -9.96 -3.65 -9.60
CA PRO A 83 -9.37 -2.41 -10.08
C PRO A 83 -9.21 -2.39 -11.61
N HIS A 84 -9.04 -1.19 -12.17
CA HIS A 84 -8.70 -1.06 -13.58
C HIS A 84 -7.34 -1.74 -13.87
N PRO A 85 -7.18 -2.46 -15.00
CA PRO A 85 -5.91 -3.13 -15.34
C PRO A 85 -4.68 -2.21 -15.33
N GLU A 86 -4.87 -0.93 -15.68
CA GLU A 86 -3.82 0.10 -15.58
C GLU A 86 -3.35 0.31 -14.15
N SER A 87 -4.25 0.37 -13.16
CA SER A 87 -3.88 0.50 -11.74
C SER A 87 -3.05 -0.69 -11.28
N ILE A 88 -3.42 -1.90 -11.71
CA ILE A 88 -2.69 -3.13 -11.40
C ILE A 88 -1.27 -3.05 -11.97
N GLN A 89 -1.16 -2.70 -13.26
CA GLN A 89 0.11 -2.59 -13.96
C GLN A 89 1.04 -1.55 -13.32
N LEU A 90 0.54 -0.33 -13.06
CA LEU A 90 1.35 0.74 -12.50
C LEU A 90 1.86 0.42 -11.09
N VAL A 91 1.04 -0.23 -10.26
CA VAL A 91 1.47 -0.69 -8.94
C VAL A 91 2.52 -1.80 -9.07
N ASP A 92 2.35 -2.76 -9.98
CA ASP A 92 3.34 -3.83 -10.20
C ASP A 92 4.69 -3.27 -10.71
N GLU A 93 4.66 -2.33 -11.66
CA GLU A 93 5.85 -1.65 -12.17
C GLU A 93 6.57 -0.87 -11.06
N TRP A 94 5.81 -0.16 -10.21
CA TRP A 94 6.38 0.54 -9.06
C TRP A 94 7.05 -0.42 -8.08
N LEU A 95 6.40 -1.52 -7.70
CA LEU A 95 6.97 -2.53 -6.80
C LEU A 95 8.21 -3.18 -7.41
N ALA A 96 8.17 -3.53 -8.70
CA ALA A 96 9.30 -4.10 -9.42
C ALA A 96 10.50 -3.13 -9.49
N SER A 97 10.24 -1.82 -9.63
CA SER A 97 11.29 -0.78 -9.64
C SER A 97 12.09 -0.71 -8.32
N HIS A 98 11.54 -1.27 -7.24
CA HIS A 98 12.18 -1.37 -5.93
C HIS A 98 12.69 -2.78 -5.63
N GLY A 99 12.77 -3.64 -6.66
CA GLY A 99 13.30 -5.00 -6.55
C GLY A 99 12.35 -5.98 -5.88
N ILE A 100 11.05 -5.70 -5.86
CA ILE A 100 10.02 -6.61 -5.34
C ILE A 100 9.42 -7.37 -6.54
N PRO A 101 9.83 -8.62 -6.79
CA PRO A 101 9.31 -9.41 -7.91
C PRO A 101 7.88 -9.89 -7.65
N SER A 102 7.19 -10.29 -8.73
CA SER A 102 5.79 -10.71 -8.69
C SER A 102 5.52 -11.97 -7.87
N ASP A 103 6.55 -12.79 -7.63
CA ASP A 103 6.49 -13.99 -6.78
C ASP A 103 6.64 -13.67 -5.27
N ALA A 104 7.15 -12.48 -4.93
CA ALA A 104 7.26 -11.99 -3.56
C ALA A 104 6.00 -11.23 -3.08
N LEU A 105 5.03 -11.01 -3.95
CA LEU A 105 3.74 -10.37 -3.62
C LEU A 105 2.60 -11.40 -3.64
N SER A 106 1.58 -11.14 -2.81
CA SER A 106 0.33 -11.90 -2.80
C SER A 106 -0.83 -10.96 -3.11
N ARG A 107 -1.70 -11.34 -4.04
CA ARG A 107 -2.92 -10.58 -4.37
C ARG A 107 -4.18 -11.20 -3.77
N SER A 108 -5.17 -10.37 -3.47
CA SER A 108 -6.54 -10.85 -3.22
C SER A 108 -7.16 -11.42 -4.50
N PRO A 109 -8.21 -12.26 -4.39
CA PRO A 109 -8.94 -12.75 -5.56
C PRO A 109 -9.45 -11.65 -6.50
N ALA A 110 -10.00 -10.56 -5.96
CA ALA A 110 -10.46 -9.39 -6.72
C ALA A 110 -9.30 -8.48 -7.20
N GLN A 111 -8.05 -8.81 -6.91
CA GLN A 111 -6.83 -8.06 -7.26
C GLN A 111 -6.74 -6.63 -6.69
N ASP A 112 -7.67 -6.27 -5.81
CA ASP A 112 -7.80 -4.98 -5.14
C ASP A 112 -6.84 -4.79 -3.95
N TRP A 113 -6.19 -5.86 -3.48
CA TRP A 113 -5.15 -5.80 -2.45
C TRP A 113 -3.89 -6.48 -2.92
N VAL A 114 -2.76 -5.83 -2.68
CA VAL A 114 -1.41 -6.41 -2.79
C VAL A 114 -0.78 -6.47 -1.41
N THR A 115 -0.33 -7.65 -1.00
CA THR A 115 0.40 -7.87 0.25
C THR A 115 1.87 -8.11 -0.06
N ILE A 116 2.74 -7.34 0.60
CA ILE A 116 4.20 -7.45 0.50
C ILE A 116 4.81 -7.53 1.90
N ARG A 117 5.95 -8.22 2.01
CA ARG A 117 6.73 -8.29 3.26
C ARG A 117 8.15 -7.80 3.00
N ILE A 118 8.47 -6.62 3.52
CA ILE A 118 9.71 -5.89 3.21
C ILE A 118 10.36 -5.31 4.46
N PRO A 119 11.68 -5.02 4.44
CA PRO A 119 12.33 -4.30 5.54
C PRO A 119 11.83 -2.85 5.63
N VAL A 120 11.89 -2.29 6.84
CA VAL A 120 11.56 -0.88 7.11
C VAL A 120 12.32 0.07 6.19
N SER A 121 13.62 -0.14 5.97
CA SER A 121 14.44 0.74 5.12
C SER A 121 13.89 0.86 3.70
N MET A 122 13.43 -0.27 3.14
CA MET A 122 12.81 -0.28 1.82
C MET A 122 11.47 0.46 1.87
N ALA A 123 10.61 0.18 2.84
CA ALA A 123 9.33 0.89 2.97
C ALA A 123 9.49 2.43 3.09
N GLU A 124 10.49 2.89 3.85
CA GLU A 124 10.86 4.29 4.00
C GLU A 124 11.32 4.91 2.67
N GLU A 125 12.13 4.20 1.89
CA GLU A 125 12.58 4.62 0.57
C GLU A 125 11.43 4.74 -0.43
N MET A 126 10.61 3.68 -0.53
CA MET A 126 9.48 3.58 -1.46
C MET A 126 8.45 4.69 -1.24
N MET A 127 8.14 4.97 0.03
CA MET A 127 7.05 5.86 0.43
C MET A 127 7.51 7.21 1.00
N LYS A 128 8.81 7.52 0.93
CA LYS A 128 9.43 8.74 1.49
C LYS A 128 8.87 9.08 2.87
N THR A 129 9.05 8.15 3.81
CA THR A 129 8.54 8.23 5.18
C THR A 129 9.60 7.80 6.19
N GLU A 130 9.29 7.95 7.48
CA GLU A 130 10.13 7.48 8.59
C GLU A 130 9.30 6.66 9.58
N TYR A 131 9.63 5.38 9.70
CA TYR A 131 9.03 4.48 10.67
C TYR A 131 9.70 4.60 12.03
N HIS A 132 8.87 4.52 13.05
CA HIS A 132 9.30 4.58 14.43
C HIS A 132 8.64 3.48 15.24
N VAL A 133 9.31 3.09 16.32
CA VAL A 133 8.69 2.29 17.37
C VAL A 133 7.82 3.21 18.22
N TRP A 134 6.56 2.84 18.37
CA TRP A 134 5.60 3.52 19.24
C TRP A 134 5.18 2.57 20.35
N VAL A 135 5.03 3.10 21.55
CA VAL A 135 4.63 2.34 22.74
C VAL A 135 3.30 2.87 23.26
N HIS A 136 2.36 1.97 23.51
CA HIS A 136 1.07 2.31 24.09
C HIS A 136 1.21 2.54 25.59
N ASP A 137 0.86 3.72 26.06
CA ASP A 137 1.17 4.19 27.42
C ASP A 137 0.58 3.28 28.50
N ALA A 138 -0.66 2.82 28.32
CA ALA A 138 -1.36 2.03 29.34
C ALA A 138 -1.00 0.54 29.33
N SER A 139 -0.57 -0.03 28.20
CA SER A 139 -0.34 -1.48 28.09
C SER A 139 1.11 -1.86 27.81
N GLY A 140 1.99 -0.89 27.57
CA GLY A 140 3.38 -1.12 27.17
C GLY A 140 3.55 -1.81 25.82
N ALA A 141 2.48 -1.95 25.03
CA ALA A 141 2.53 -2.66 23.75
C ALA A 141 3.27 -1.82 22.71
N ALA A 142 4.16 -2.44 21.94
CA ALA A 142 4.95 -1.75 20.92
C ALA A 142 4.46 -2.08 19.50
N LEU A 143 4.53 -1.10 18.59
CA LEU A 143 4.33 -1.29 17.15
C LEU A 143 5.28 -0.40 16.33
N VAL A 144 5.52 -0.79 15.09
CA VAL A 144 6.33 -0.04 14.12
C VAL A 144 5.40 0.67 13.16
N ARG A 145 5.34 2.01 13.20
CA ARG A 145 4.43 2.84 12.42
C ARG A 145 5.03 4.19 12.04
N THR A 146 4.40 4.83 11.07
CA THR A 146 4.60 6.24 10.73
C THR A 146 3.26 6.99 10.83
N THR A 147 3.30 8.31 10.84
CA THR A 147 2.11 9.17 10.87
C THR A 147 1.86 9.85 9.53
N SER A 148 2.76 9.72 8.56
CA SER A 148 2.59 10.30 7.23
C SER A 148 3.42 9.54 6.21
N TYR A 149 2.93 9.39 4.99
CA TYR A 149 3.69 8.82 3.89
C TYR A 149 3.33 9.48 2.56
N SER A 150 4.26 9.38 1.62
CA SER A 150 4.12 9.89 0.26
C SER A 150 4.18 8.76 -0.75
N LEU A 151 3.66 9.01 -1.93
CA LEU A 151 3.77 8.11 -3.08
C LEU A 151 4.19 8.93 -4.32
N PRO A 152 4.83 8.30 -5.32
CA PRO A 152 5.01 8.91 -6.64
C PRO A 152 3.67 9.47 -7.14
N GLU A 153 3.66 10.70 -7.64
CA GLU A 153 2.41 11.40 -7.99
C GLU A 153 1.49 10.59 -8.91
N HIS A 154 2.05 9.87 -9.88
CA HIS A 154 1.28 9.03 -10.81
C HIS A 154 0.52 7.90 -10.11
N LEU A 155 0.95 7.41 -8.94
CA LEU A 155 0.26 6.34 -8.20
C LEU A 155 -0.89 6.83 -7.33
N HIS A 156 -1.08 8.14 -7.15
CA HIS A 156 -2.09 8.66 -6.22
C HIS A 156 -3.51 8.22 -6.58
N ALA A 157 -3.80 8.08 -7.87
CA ALA A 157 -5.08 7.63 -8.41
C ALA A 157 -5.22 6.09 -8.46
N HIS A 158 -4.13 5.35 -8.24
CA HIS A 158 -4.09 3.89 -8.38
C HIS A 158 -3.85 3.15 -7.07
N VAL A 159 -3.49 3.87 -6.00
CA VAL A 159 -3.37 3.35 -4.64
C VAL A 159 -4.29 4.16 -3.76
N ASP A 160 -5.26 3.52 -3.11
CA ASP A 160 -6.16 4.18 -2.16
C ASP A 160 -5.49 4.32 -0.79
N VAL A 161 -4.83 3.25 -0.33
CA VAL A 161 -4.26 3.20 1.02
C VAL A 161 -3.11 2.20 1.11
N VAL A 162 -2.13 2.48 1.98
CA VAL A 162 -1.15 1.50 2.42
C VAL A 162 -1.32 1.26 3.90
N GLN A 163 -1.62 0.02 4.31
CA GLN A 163 -1.85 -0.36 5.70
C GLN A 163 -0.90 -1.48 6.15
N PRO A 164 -0.56 -1.58 7.44
CA PRO A 164 -1.05 -0.78 8.56
C PRO A 164 -0.26 0.52 8.82
N THR A 165 0.43 1.07 7.82
CA THR A 165 1.39 2.20 7.89
C THR A 165 1.05 3.30 8.90
N THR A 166 -0.17 3.85 8.82
CA THR A 166 -0.71 4.95 9.65
C THR A 166 -1.73 4.49 10.68
N SER A 167 -2.06 3.19 10.72
CA SER A 167 -3.07 2.64 11.62
C SER A 167 -2.45 2.09 12.91
N PHE A 168 -2.87 2.67 14.03
CA PHE A 168 -2.49 2.26 15.39
C PHE A 168 -3.56 1.38 16.05
N ALA A 169 -4.51 0.87 15.25
CA ALA A 169 -5.53 -0.04 15.74
C ALA A 169 -4.87 -1.32 16.28
N ARG A 170 -5.27 -1.71 17.49
CA ARG A 170 -4.87 -2.98 18.09
C ARG A 170 -5.92 -4.02 17.74
N PHE A 171 -5.67 -4.82 16.71
CA PHE A 171 -6.43 -6.05 16.53
C PHE A 171 -5.98 -7.01 17.63
N ARG A 172 -6.81 -7.18 18.66
CA ARG A 172 -6.64 -8.31 19.59
C ARG A 172 -6.77 -9.57 18.74
N ARG A 173 -5.68 -10.30 18.56
CA ARG A 173 -5.80 -11.72 18.30
C ARG A 173 -6.31 -12.31 19.60
N ASP A 174 -7.60 -12.53 19.70
CA ASP A 174 -8.11 -13.45 20.71
C ASP A 174 -7.44 -14.79 20.37
N ALA A 175 -6.51 -15.21 21.23
CA ALA A 175 -5.94 -16.54 21.14
C ALA A 175 -7.12 -17.49 21.38
N ALA A 176 -7.68 -18.04 20.30
CA ALA A 176 -8.62 -19.13 20.38
C ALA A 176 -7.95 -20.22 21.22
N THR A 177 -8.49 -20.42 22.42
CA THR A 177 -8.11 -21.49 23.36
C THR A 177 -8.94 -22.71 23.02
#